data_AF-A0A9D6J6Y5-F1
#
_entry.id   AF-A0A9D6J6Y5-F1
#
_cell.length_a   1.000
_cell.length_b   1.000
_cell.length_c   1.000
_cell.angle_alpha   90.00
_cell.angle_beta   90.00
_cell.angle_gamma   90.00
#
_symmetry.space_group_name_H-M   'P 1'
#
loop_
_entity.id
_entity.type
_entity.pdbx_description
1 polymer ?
#
loop_
_entity_poly.entity_id
_entity_poly.type
_entity_poly.pdbx_seq_one_letter_code
_entity_poly.pdbx_strand_id
1 'polypeptide(L)'
;MKNFDSGNPVPRHGFCGSANISYTSDQTYAENRVFFYDRPDVLRQLQEEFARLWNEYAVSIFGPCMSEKFIPVNPPKNDVQIFFNGEPVDELQLTRLDDVIADLIQRVSSRGSLDLAMFSLTNSALANLILETAKSKPNANFRILLDLSQLDDSDPKDCIQGPRMEREAKKLGLRNFEIRYKWRTNAFGWDTQKAKLTLVSFKNLFLHHKVLAVDGRFLAMGSYNWSSSGENLNLENLMVFDGTNFDHSPVVLGFLREFEEIWRSRRPTNPVSSPLKGIPQTVTGPEGRGLKSKILKVLGDERNLRLVQALDRGAFLTSEELGKQLGLKPSELRLRIGMLIKNKILCKVKKGERIGYMQSD
;
A
#
# COMPACT_ATOMS: atom_id res chain seq x y z
N MET A 1 -20.68 -46.32 -2.50
CA MET A 1 -20.46 -44.86 -2.53
C MET A 1 -20.30 -44.42 -1.10
N LYS A 2 -19.17 -43.80 -0.72
CA LYS A 2 -19.05 -43.22 0.63
C LYS A 2 -20.02 -42.05 0.69
N ASN A 3 -21.01 -42.12 1.58
CA ASN A 3 -21.77 -40.95 1.99
C ASN A 3 -20.79 -40.02 2.68
N PHE A 4 -20.29 -39.02 1.96
CA PHE A 4 -19.63 -37.89 2.57
C PHE A 4 -20.75 -37.02 3.13
N ASP A 5 -20.81 -36.88 4.45
CA ASP A 5 -21.69 -35.88 5.06
C ASP A 5 -21.34 -34.52 4.44
N SER A 6 -22.31 -33.89 3.79
CA SER A 6 -22.10 -32.60 3.13
C SER A 6 -21.96 -31.50 4.17
N GLY A 7 -20.87 -30.73 4.04
CA GLY A 7 -20.60 -29.55 4.86
C GLY A 7 -19.38 -29.71 5.74
N ASN A 8 -18.35 -28.92 5.45
CA ASN A 8 -17.18 -28.82 6.31
C ASN A 8 -17.57 -28.29 7.71
N PRO A 9 -16.89 -28.74 8.78
CA PRO A 9 -17.06 -28.15 10.10
C PRO A 9 -16.65 -26.68 10.07
N VAL A 10 -17.29 -25.85 10.90
CA VAL A 10 -16.93 -24.42 11.02
C VAL A 10 -15.46 -24.32 11.44
N PRO A 11 -14.62 -23.56 10.68
CA PRO A 11 -13.22 -23.39 11.03
C PRO A 11 -13.05 -22.74 12.40
N ARG A 12 -12.14 -23.26 13.22
CA ARG A 12 -11.75 -22.63 14.50
C ARG A 12 -10.59 -21.67 14.34
N HIS A 13 -9.75 -21.87 13.32
CA HIS A 13 -8.61 -21.03 13.01
C HIS A 13 -8.68 -20.61 11.54
N GLY A 14 -8.25 -19.38 11.27
CA GLY A 14 -8.22 -18.86 9.91
C GLY A 14 -7.51 -17.53 9.86
N PHE A 15 -7.37 -16.97 8.67
CA PHE A 15 -6.84 -15.63 8.50
C PHE A 15 -7.53 -14.95 7.34
N CYS A 16 -7.50 -13.62 7.38
CA CYS A 16 -8.02 -12.77 6.31
C CYS A 16 -7.18 -11.50 6.25
N GLY A 17 -7.12 -10.85 5.09
CA GLY A 17 -6.37 -9.60 4.97
C GLY A 17 -6.19 -9.16 3.52
N SER A 18 -5.22 -8.27 3.31
CA SER A 18 -4.92 -7.72 2.00
C SER A 18 -3.95 -8.59 1.19
N ALA A 19 -3.48 -9.69 1.78
CA ALA A 19 -2.31 -10.41 1.33
C ALA A 19 -2.64 -11.66 0.53
N ASN A 20 -1.98 -11.82 -0.62
CA ASN A 20 -2.05 -13.06 -1.39
C ASN A 20 -1.18 -14.15 -0.75
N ILE A 21 -1.58 -15.42 -0.87
CA ILE A 21 -0.71 -16.55 -0.52
C ILE A 21 0.22 -16.81 -1.71
N SER A 22 1.36 -16.12 -1.77
CA SER A 22 2.33 -16.26 -2.85
C SER A 22 3.75 -15.96 -2.38
N TYR A 23 4.75 -16.28 -3.19
CA TYR A 23 6.13 -15.87 -2.92
C TYR A 23 6.33 -14.36 -3.05
N THR A 24 5.56 -13.72 -3.94
CA THR A 24 5.70 -12.31 -4.25
C THR A 24 5.08 -11.41 -3.20
N SER A 25 4.07 -11.88 -2.44
CA SER A 25 3.48 -11.12 -1.34
C SER A 25 4.51 -10.77 -0.28
N ASP A 26 5.37 -11.71 0.11
CA ASP A 26 6.34 -11.48 1.19
C ASP A 26 7.61 -10.71 0.74
N GLN A 27 7.79 -10.49 -0.57
CA GLN A 27 9.01 -9.89 -1.14
C GLN A 27 8.80 -8.59 -1.89
N THR A 28 7.63 -8.43 -2.51
CA THR A 28 7.31 -7.30 -3.40
C THR A 28 6.31 -6.35 -2.77
N TYR A 29 5.48 -6.83 -1.85
CA TYR A 29 4.37 -6.07 -1.30
C TYR A 29 4.47 -5.99 0.24
N ALA A 30 4.24 -4.80 0.80
CA ALA A 30 3.98 -4.66 2.22
C ALA A 30 2.48 -4.91 2.47
N GLU A 31 2.14 -6.15 2.83
CA GLU A 31 0.76 -6.61 2.99
C GLU A 31 0.42 -6.97 4.44
N ASN A 32 -0.87 -7.15 4.71
CA ASN A 32 -1.37 -7.39 6.06
C ASN A 32 -2.21 -8.66 6.11
N ARG A 33 -2.09 -9.39 7.23
CA ARG A 33 -2.92 -10.53 7.57
C ARG A 33 -3.36 -10.42 9.03
N VAL A 34 -4.63 -10.71 9.29
CA VAL A 34 -5.17 -10.89 10.63
C VAL A 34 -5.43 -12.38 10.82
N PHE A 35 -4.85 -12.95 11.87
CA PHE A 35 -5.03 -14.35 12.23
C PHE A 35 -6.08 -14.45 13.34
N PHE A 36 -7.07 -15.31 13.12
CA PHE A 36 -8.12 -15.63 14.06
C PHE A 36 -7.82 -16.98 14.69
N TYR A 37 -7.67 -17.01 16.01
CA TYR A 37 -7.43 -18.25 16.76
C TYR A 37 -8.61 -18.56 17.68
N ASP A 38 -9.20 -19.73 17.46
CA ASP A 38 -10.40 -20.19 18.16
C ASP A 38 -11.59 -19.23 18.08
N ARG A 39 -11.86 -18.72 16.88
CA ARG A 39 -12.94 -17.74 16.60
C ARG A 39 -13.96 -18.27 15.60
N PRO A 40 -14.66 -19.38 15.90
CA PRO A 40 -15.64 -19.96 14.98
C PRO A 40 -16.77 -18.98 14.64
N ASP A 41 -17.17 -18.11 15.56
CA ASP A 41 -18.24 -17.12 15.32
C ASP A 41 -17.88 -16.10 14.23
N VAL A 42 -16.62 -15.67 14.17
CA VAL A 42 -16.11 -14.77 13.11
C VAL A 42 -15.88 -15.56 11.83
N LEU A 43 -15.21 -16.71 11.92
CA LEU A 43 -14.80 -17.52 10.78
C LEU A 43 -15.98 -18.15 10.03
N ARG A 44 -17.15 -18.24 10.65
CA ARG A 44 -18.38 -18.68 9.99
C ARG A 44 -18.78 -17.76 8.82
N GLN A 45 -18.51 -16.46 8.90
CA GLN A 45 -18.76 -15.50 7.80
C GLN A 45 -17.92 -15.85 6.56
N LEU A 46 -16.64 -16.22 6.74
CA LEU A 46 -15.77 -16.66 5.63
C LEU A 46 -16.19 -18.03 5.09
N GLN A 47 -16.63 -18.94 5.97
CA GLN A 47 -17.11 -20.26 5.56
C GLN A 47 -18.41 -20.17 4.74
N GLU A 48 -19.31 -19.24 5.10
CA GLU A 48 -20.52 -18.95 4.33
C GLU A 48 -20.16 -18.43 2.94
N GLU A 49 -19.28 -17.41 2.86
CA GLU A 49 -18.88 -16.85 1.58
C GLU A 49 -18.19 -17.91 0.70
N PHE A 50 -17.33 -18.75 1.29
CA PHE A 50 -16.75 -19.88 0.56
C PHE A 50 -17.82 -20.82 0.01
N ALA A 51 -18.82 -21.18 0.82
CA ALA A 51 -19.90 -22.06 0.38
C ALA A 51 -20.71 -21.44 -0.76
N ARG A 52 -20.97 -20.13 -0.71
CA ARG A 52 -21.63 -19.38 -1.79
C ARG A 52 -20.82 -19.46 -3.08
N LEU A 53 -19.56 -19.01 -3.04
CA LEU A 53 -18.67 -18.99 -4.20
C LEU A 53 -18.45 -20.39 -4.79
N TRP A 54 -18.31 -21.40 -3.94
CA TRP A 54 -18.16 -22.79 -4.36
C TRP A 54 -19.41 -23.28 -5.08
N ASN A 55 -20.59 -23.07 -4.50
CA ASN A 55 -21.84 -23.53 -5.10
C ASN A 55 -22.19 -22.77 -6.39
N GLU A 56 -21.78 -21.52 -6.51
CA GLU A 56 -22.08 -20.68 -7.66
C GLU A 56 -21.09 -20.89 -8.83
N TYR A 57 -19.81 -21.03 -8.53
CA TYR A 57 -18.74 -20.97 -9.54
C TYR A 57 -17.89 -22.23 -9.67
N ALA A 58 -17.95 -23.19 -8.73
CA ALA A 58 -17.10 -24.37 -8.81
C ALA A 58 -17.50 -25.27 -9.99
N VAL A 59 -16.48 -25.73 -10.73
CA VAL A 59 -16.63 -26.68 -11.83
C VAL A 59 -15.83 -27.94 -11.54
N SER A 60 -16.38 -29.10 -11.88
CA SER A 60 -15.69 -30.38 -11.71
C SER A 60 -14.53 -30.50 -12.69
N ILE A 61 -13.29 -30.33 -12.20
CA ILE A 61 -12.07 -30.59 -12.98
C ILE A 61 -11.54 -32.01 -12.70
N PHE A 62 -11.55 -32.43 -11.43
CA PHE A 62 -11.10 -33.76 -10.99
C PHE A 62 -12.07 -34.34 -9.97
N GLY A 63 -12.63 -35.52 -10.27
CA GLY A 63 -13.57 -36.21 -9.37
C GLY A 63 -14.91 -35.48 -9.19
N PRO A 64 -15.79 -36.00 -8.32
CA PRO A 64 -17.08 -35.37 -8.05
C PRO A 64 -16.89 -34.08 -7.24
N CYS A 65 -17.35 -32.95 -7.80
CA CYS A 65 -17.54 -31.70 -7.06
C CYS A 65 -18.88 -31.73 -6.35
N MET A 66 -18.88 -31.88 -5.02
CA MET A 66 -20.09 -31.81 -4.22
C MET A 66 -20.36 -30.37 -3.83
N SER A 67 -21.64 -29.98 -3.76
CA SER A 67 -22.04 -28.69 -3.22
C SER A 67 -21.67 -28.59 -1.73
N GLU A 68 -21.24 -27.39 -1.33
CA GLU A 68 -21.04 -27.03 0.06
C GLU A 68 -22.37 -26.68 0.72
N LYS A 69 -22.44 -26.89 2.03
CA LYS A 69 -23.63 -26.51 2.80
C LYS A 69 -23.63 -25.00 3.04
N PHE A 70 -24.49 -24.28 2.33
CA PHE A 70 -24.72 -22.86 2.57
C PHE A 70 -25.59 -22.65 3.81
N ILE A 71 -25.05 -21.99 4.83
CA ILE A 71 -25.79 -21.64 6.05
C ILE A 71 -25.61 -20.14 6.28
N PRO A 72 -26.67 -19.32 6.08
CA PRO A 72 -26.60 -17.89 6.31
C PRO A 72 -26.10 -17.56 7.71
N VAL A 73 -25.19 -16.58 7.80
CA VAL A 73 -24.66 -16.08 9.06
C VAL A 73 -25.12 -14.65 9.27
N ASN A 74 -25.63 -14.36 10.46
CA ASN A 74 -25.78 -12.98 10.89
C ASN A 74 -24.42 -12.53 11.46
N PRO A 75 -23.81 -11.45 10.94
CA PRO A 75 -22.57 -10.93 11.49
C PRO A 75 -22.69 -10.68 13.01
N PRO A 76 -21.68 -11.05 13.79
CA PRO A 76 -21.72 -10.86 15.23
C PRO A 76 -21.76 -9.36 15.57
N LYS A 77 -22.79 -8.93 16.33
CA LYS A 77 -23.04 -7.50 16.57
C LYS A 77 -21.92 -6.75 17.30
N ASN A 78 -21.19 -7.45 18.17
CA ASN A 78 -20.15 -6.87 19.04
C ASN A 78 -18.74 -7.38 18.72
N ASP A 79 -18.55 -7.93 17.52
CA ASP A 79 -17.32 -8.59 17.10
C ASP A 79 -16.97 -8.19 15.65
N VAL A 80 -15.93 -8.79 15.06
CA VAL A 80 -15.49 -8.47 13.70
C VAL A 80 -16.57 -8.80 12.68
N GLN A 81 -17.01 -7.78 11.95
CA GLN A 81 -17.90 -7.93 10.81
C GLN A 81 -17.07 -8.02 9.53
N ILE A 82 -17.38 -9.00 8.69
CA ILE A 82 -16.72 -9.22 7.41
C ILE A 82 -17.76 -9.00 6.31
N PHE A 83 -17.51 -8.04 5.45
CA PHE A 83 -18.35 -7.68 4.32
C PHE A 83 -17.69 -8.15 3.02
N PHE A 84 -18.52 -8.54 2.05
CA PHE A 84 -18.09 -8.93 0.71
C PHE A 84 -18.80 -8.07 -0.33
N ASN A 85 -18.12 -7.73 -1.43
CA ASN A 85 -18.74 -6.97 -2.52
C ASN A 85 -19.57 -7.85 -3.48
N GLY A 86 -19.58 -9.17 -3.31
CA GLY A 86 -20.45 -10.07 -4.07
C GLY A 86 -21.90 -10.11 -3.58
N GLU A 87 -22.23 -9.39 -2.50
CA GLU A 87 -23.59 -9.24 -1.98
C GLU A 87 -24.28 -8.04 -2.65
N PRO A 88 -25.17 -8.24 -3.64
CA PRO A 88 -25.93 -7.13 -4.21
C PRO A 88 -26.78 -6.47 -3.12
N VAL A 89 -26.72 -5.13 -3.06
CA VAL A 89 -27.64 -4.33 -2.22
C VAL A 89 -29.06 -4.46 -2.80
N ASP A 90 -29.14 -4.43 -4.14
CA ASP A 90 -30.32 -4.69 -4.95
C ASP A 90 -29.91 -5.08 -6.40
N GLU A 91 -30.87 -5.19 -7.31
CA GLU A 91 -30.65 -5.54 -8.72
C GLU A 91 -29.77 -4.52 -9.50
N LEU A 92 -29.57 -3.31 -8.97
CA LEU A 92 -28.87 -2.19 -9.60
C LEU A 92 -27.54 -1.83 -8.91
N GLN A 93 -27.33 -2.25 -7.67
CA GLN A 93 -26.14 -1.93 -6.87
C GLN A 93 -25.42 -3.18 -6.40
N LEU A 94 -24.22 -3.37 -6.94
CA LEU A 94 -23.43 -4.58 -6.69
C LEU A 94 -22.68 -4.56 -5.35
N THR A 95 -22.33 -3.41 -4.74
CA THR A 95 -21.36 -3.42 -3.64
C THR A 95 -21.79 -2.69 -2.37
N ARG A 96 -21.83 -3.42 -1.24
CA ARG A 96 -22.05 -2.87 0.12
C ARG A 96 -20.80 -2.23 0.75
N LEU A 97 -19.61 -2.43 0.16
CA LEU A 97 -18.35 -2.04 0.79
C LEU A 97 -18.16 -0.52 0.84
N ASP A 98 -18.54 0.19 -0.23
CA ASP A 98 -18.45 1.65 -0.28
C ASP A 98 -19.33 2.31 0.78
N ASP A 99 -20.53 1.78 1.03
CA ASP A 99 -21.43 2.28 2.07
C ASP A 99 -20.83 2.10 3.47
N VAL A 100 -20.23 0.94 3.75
CA VAL A 100 -19.55 0.67 5.01
C VAL A 100 -18.38 1.63 5.21
N ILE A 101 -17.57 1.85 4.17
CA ILE A 101 -16.45 2.79 4.22
C ILE A 101 -16.95 4.23 4.39
N ALA A 102 -17.99 4.63 3.67
CA ALA A 102 -18.57 5.96 3.74
C ALA A 102 -19.14 6.25 5.13
N ASP A 103 -19.83 5.30 5.75
CA ASP A 103 -20.29 5.40 7.14
C ASP A 103 -19.12 5.62 8.10
N LEU A 104 -18.04 4.85 7.96
CA LEU A 104 -16.83 5.02 8.78
C LEU A 104 -16.19 6.41 8.60
N ILE A 105 -16.05 6.90 7.37
CA ILE A 105 -15.51 8.24 7.11
C ILE A 105 -16.35 9.32 7.81
N GLN A 106 -17.68 9.18 7.79
CA GLN A 106 -18.59 10.14 8.42
C GLN A 106 -18.55 10.10 9.96
N ARG A 107 -18.09 9.00 10.57
CA ARG A 107 -17.94 8.87 12.03
C ARG A 107 -16.79 9.67 12.62
N VAL A 108 -15.94 10.30 11.82
CA VAL A 108 -14.84 11.14 12.32
C VAL A 108 -15.37 12.21 13.27
N SER A 109 -14.89 12.16 14.52
CA SER A 109 -15.25 13.12 15.56
C SER A 109 -14.72 14.52 15.23
N SER A 110 -15.30 15.56 15.85
CA SER A 110 -14.92 16.96 15.58
C SER A 110 -13.45 17.29 15.88
N ARG A 111 -12.81 16.53 16.78
CA ARG A 111 -11.38 16.60 17.14
C ARG A 111 -10.66 15.26 16.93
N GLY A 112 -11.23 14.42 16.07
CA GLY A 112 -10.79 13.06 15.83
C GLY A 112 -9.69 12.95 14.77
N SER A 113 -9.62 11.79 14.12
CA SER A 113 -8.71 11.56 13.02
C SER A 113 -9.23 10.57 11.99
N LEU A 114 -8.74 10.68 10.76
CA LEU A 114 -8.87 9.70 9.71
C LEU A 114 -7.47 9.40 9.18
N ASP A 115 -7.08 8.14 9.28
CA ASP A 115 -5.80 7.62 8.81
C ASP A 115 -6.04 6.59 7.73
N LEU A 116 -5.69 6.92 6.49
CA LEU A 116 -5.88 6.06 5.32
C LEU A 116 -4.53 5.64 4.76
N ALA A 117 -4.22 4.34 4.76
CA ALA A 117 -3.14 3.78 3.97
C ALA A 117 -3.72 2.98 2.80
N MET A 118 -3.48 3.44 1.58
CA MET A 118 -4.13 2.88 0.39
C MET A 118 -3.13 2.67 -0.76
N PHE A 119 -3.09 1.46 -1.29
CA PHE A 119 -2.28 1.13 -2.46
C PHE A 119 -2.81 1.78 -3.74
N SER A 120 -4.11 1.62 -4.01
CA SER A 120 -4.78 2.15 -5.18
C SER A 120 -5.99 2.97 -4.76
N LEU A 121 -5.90 4.28 -4.96
CA LEU A 121 -6.97 5.23 -4.66
C LEU A 121 -7.43 5.90 -5.96
N THR A 122 -8.42 5.31 -6.62
CA THR A 122 -9.02 5.83 -7.87
C THR A 122 -10.51 6.14 -7.73
N ASN A 123 -11.18 5.67 -6.68
CA ASN A 123 -12.59 5.97 -6.37
C ASN A 123 -12.76 7.44 -5.99
N SER A 124 -13.42 8.19 -6.86
CA SER A 124 -13.61 9.64 -6.68
C SER A 124 -14.68 10.00 -5.64
N ALA A 125 -15.68 9.15 -5.42
CA ALA A 125 -16.76 9.38 -4.47
C ALA A 125 -16.24 9.33 -3.03
N LEU A 126 -15.52 8.27 -2.68
CA LEU A 126 -14.87 8.15 -1.36
C LEU A 126 -13.82 9.25 -1.15
N ALA A 127 -13.04 9.60 -2.18
CA ALA A 127 -12.10 10.70 -2.11
C ALA A 127 -12.78 12.07 -1.86
N ASN A 128 -13.93 12.33 -2.50
CA ASN A 128 -14.70 13.54 -2.24
C ASN A 128 -15.25 13.55 -0.82
N LEU A 129 -15.79 12.43 -0.35
CA LEU A 129 -16.34 12.31 1.01
C LEU A 129 -15.28 12.63 2.08
N ILE A 130 -14.03 12.20 1.89
CA ILE A 130 -12.93 12.55 2.80
C ILE A 130 -12.71 14.07 2.82
N LEU A 131 -12.65 14.72 1.66
CA LEU A 131 -12.43 16.18 1.57
C LEU A 131 -13.59 16.97 2.21
N GLU A 132 -14.83 16.52 1.98
CA GLU A 132 -16.04 17.11 2.56
C GLU A 132 -16.06 16.95 4.08
N THR A 133 -15.71 15.76 4.57
CA THR A 133 -15.61 15.48 6.01
C THR A 133 -14.52 16.35 6.63
N ALA A 134 -13.34 16.44 6.00
CA ALA A 134 -12.24 17.31 6.46
C ALA A 134 -12.63 18.78 6.54
N LYS A 135 -13.40 19.27 5.56
CA LYS A 135 -13.95 20.64 5.56
C LYS A 135 -14.93 20.86 6.72
N SER A 136 -15.78 19.88 7.02
CA SER A 136 -16.78 19.97 8.09
C SER A 136 -16.20 19.80 9.50
N LYS A 137 -15.00 19.21 9.64
CA LYS A 137 -14.33 18.89 10.91
C LYS A 137 -12.94 19.55 10.99
N PRO A 138 -12.84 20.89 11.06
CA PRO A 138 -11.55 21.59 10.96
C PRO A 138 -10.55 21.30 12.10
N ASN A 139 -11.00 20.73 13.22
CA ASN A 139 -10.14 20.35 14.35
C ASN A 139 -9.76 18.85 14.35
N ALA A 140 -10.24 18.06 13.38
CA ALA A 140 -9.88 16.67 13.21
C ALA A 140 -8.78 16.52 12.15
N ASN A 141 -7.91 15.52 12.26
CA ASN A 141 -6.78 15.33 11.36
C ASN A 141 -7.06 14.28 10.27
N PHE A 142 -6.78 14.59 9.01
CA PHE A 142 -6.95 13.69 7.87
C PHE A 142 -5.59 13.41 7.25
N ARG A 143 -5.14 12.16 7.35
CA ARG A 143 -3.80 11.71 6.94
C ARG A 143 -3.93 10.58 5.94
N ILE A 144 -3.44 10.80 4.73
CA ILE A 144 -3.50 9.81 3.66
C ILE A 144 -2.08 9.41 3.26
N LEU A 145 -1.76 8.13 3.42
CA LEU A 145 -0.50 7.52 3.04
C LEU A 145 -0.71 6.68 1.79
N LEU A 146 -0.01 7.03 0.71
CA LEU A 146 -0.11 6.36 -0.59
C LEU A 146 1.23 5.77 -1.03
N ASP A 147 1.18 4.79 -1.92
CA ASP A 147 2.38 4.27 -2.57
C ASP A 147 2.98 5.30 -3.55
N LEU A 148 4.29 5.19 -3.82
CA LEU A 148 5.01 6.02 -4.79
C LEU A 148 4.37 6.02 -6.19
N SER A 149 3.72 4.92 -6.58
CA SER A 149 3.00 4.79 -7.84
C SER A 149 1.82 5.74 -7.98
N GLN A 150 1.24 6.23 -6.87
CA GLN A 150 0.10 7.15 -6.84
C GLN A 150 0.52 8.64 -6.85
N LEU A 151 1.81 8.94 -6.98
CA LEU A 151 2.37 10.29 -6.82
C LEU A 151 2.01 11.28 -7.94
N ASP A 152 1.75 10.78 -9.14
CA ASP A 152 1.69 11.56 -10.37
C ASP A 152 0.52 11.10 -11.24
N ASP A 153 -0.37 12.03 -11.56
CA ASP A 153 -1.57 11.85 -12.39
C ASP A 153 -1.35 12.32 -13.84
N SER A 154 -0.11 12.26 -14.33
CA SER A 154 0.25 12.62 -15.72
C SER A 154 -0.49 11.82 -16.79
N ASP A 155 -0.93 10.59 -16.49
CA ASP A 155 -1.85 9.83 -17.34
C ASP A 155 -3.27 9.92 -16.76
N PRO A 156 -4.19 10.68 -17.37
CA PRO A 156 -5.56 10.81 -16.89
C PRO A 156 -6.31 9.47 -16.83
N LYS A 157 -5.89 8.45 -17.59
CA LYS A 157 -6.53 7.13 -17.60
C LYS A 157 -6.33 6.37 -16.29
N ASP A 158 -5.28 6.69 -15.53
CA ASP A 158 -5.01 6.04 -14.26
C ASP A 158 -5.99 6.47 -13.16
N CYS A 159 -6.72 7.58 -13.36
CA CYS A 159 -7.74 8.09 -12.44
C CYS A 159 -7.27 8.25 -10.98
N ILE A 160 -5.97 8.47 -10.78
CA ILE A 160 -5.34 8.58 -9.46
C ILE A 160 -5.87 9.80 -8.72
N GLN A 161 -6.38 9.60 -7.50
CA GLN A 161 -7.02 10.67 -6.74
C GLN A 161 -6.06 11.50 -5.90
N GLY A 162 -4.90 10.96 -5.47
CA GLY A 162 -3.97 11.64 -4.57
C GLY A 162 -3.64 13.08 -5.02
N PRO A 163 -3.04 13.29 -6.21
CA PRO A 163 -2.72 14.63 -6.70
C PRO A 163 -3.95 15.53 -6.90
N ARG A 164 -5.11 14.96 -7.28
CA ARG A 164 -6.37 15.71 -7.37
C ARG A 164 -6.80 16.22 -5.99
N MET A 165 -6.82 15.35 -4.98
CA MET A 165 -7.20 15.69 -3.61
C MET A 165 -6.26 16.76 -3.03
N GLU A 166 -4.95 16.71 -3.30
CA GLU A 166 -4.01 17.77 -2.91
C GLU A 166 -4.40 19.14 -3.50
N ARG A 167 -4.76 19.18 -4.79
CA ARG A 167 -5.19 20.42 -5.45
C ARG A 167 -6.50 20.93 -4.87
N GLU A 168 -7.48 20.06 -4.65
CA GLU A 168 -8.78 20.44 -4.07
C GLU A 168 -8.66 20.88 -2.61
N ALA A 169 -7.92 20.16 -1.78
CA ALA A 169 -7.64 20.56 -0.40
C ALA A 169 -7.00 21.95 -0.31
N LYS A 170 -6.05 22.24 -1.23
CA LYS A 170 -5.44 23.58 -1.33
C LYS A 170 -6.45 24.65 -1.73
N LYS A 171 -7.32 24.38 -2.72
CA LYS A 171 -8.39 25.32 -3.14
C LYS A 171 -9.37 25.60 -2.00
N LEU A 172 -9.70 24.58 -1.21
CA LEU A 172 -10.59 24.66 -0.06
C LEU A 172 -9.92 25.26 1.20
N GLY A 173 -8.59 25.45 1.18
CA GLY A 173 -7.85 25.98 2.32
C GLY A 173 -7.77 25.03 3.53
N LEU A 174 -7.86 23.71 3.29
CA LEU A 174 -7.85 22.71 4.37
C LEU A 174 -6.45 22.65 5.01
N ARG A 175 -6.37 22.98 6.30
CA ARG A 175 -5.13 22.91 7.10
C ARG A 175 -4.97 21.60 7.85
N ASN A 176 -6.04 20.81 7.91
CA ASN A 176 -6.16 19.58 8.66
C ASN A 176 -6.10 18.34 7.77
N PHE A 177 -5.62 18.48 6.53
CA PHE A 177 -5.57 17.44 5.52
C PHE A 177 -4.17 17.35 4.92
N GLU A 178 -3.56 16.16 4.97
CA GLU A 178 -2.22 15.91 4.42
C GLU A 178 -2.18 14.57 3.68
N ILE A 179 -1.51 14.57 2.52
CA ILE A 179 -1.15 13.34 1.79
C ILE A 179 0.37 13.18 1.82
N ARG A 180 0.83 11.98 2.15
CA ARG A 180 2.23 11.55 2.03
C ARG A 180 2.34 10.34 1.13
N TYR A 181 3.46 10.26 0.43
CA TYR A 181 3.80 9.15 -0.43
C TYR A 181 4.98 8.41 0.14
N LYS A 182 4.88 7.08 0.23
CA LYS A 182 6.03 6.22 0.45
C LYS A 182 7.07 6.51 -0.64
N TRP A 183 8.33 6.60 -0.26
CA TRP A 183 9.42 7.01 -1.14
C TRP A 183 10.58 6.03 -1.15
N ARG A 184 11.13 5.80 -2.35
CA ARG A 184 12.43 5.15 -2.58
C ARG A 184 13.11 5.85 -3.75
N THR A 185 14.30 6.38 -3.53
CA THR A 185 15.07 7.10 -4.55
C THR A 185 15.63 6.15 -5.60
N ASN A 186 16.15 5.00 -5.17
CA ASN A 186 16.75 3.98 -6.03
C ASN A 186 15.72 3.06 -6.70
N ALA A 187 14.43 3.36 -6.54
CA ALA A 187 13.35 2.73 -7.30
C ALA A 187 13.21 3.28 -8.74
N PHE A 188 13.80 4.43 -9.05
CA PHE A 188 13.80 4.98 -10.40
C PHE A 188 14.97 4.42 -11.22
N GLY A 189 14.70 4.03 -12.46
CA GLY A 189 15.69 3.44 -13.35
C GLY A 189 15.11 3.15 -14.73
N TRP A 190 15.86 2.43 -15.56
CA TRP A 190 15.39 1.99 -16.86
C TRP A 190 14.45 0.80 -16.71
N ASP A 191 13.20 0.97 -17.13
CA ASP A 191 12.22 -0.11 -17.25
C ASP A 191 12.33 -0.72 -18.64
N THR A 192 12.72 -1.99 -18.71
CA THR A 192 12.93 -2.70 -19.97
C THR A 192 11.63 -3.01 -20.70
N GLN A 193 10.53 -3.21 -19.99
CA GLN A 193 9.22 -3.50 -20.59
C GLN A 193 8.61 -2.23 -21.20
N LYS A 194 8.73 -1.11 -20.49
CA LYS A 194 8.23 0.19 -20.97
C LYS A 194 9.21 0.94 -21.85
N ALA A 195 10.42 0.41 -22.02
CA ALA A 195 11.55 1.02 -22.75
C ALA A 195 11.78 2.49 -22.39
N LYS A 196 11.68 2.83 -21.10
CA LYS A 196 11.79 4.22 -20.63
C LYS A 196 12.36 4.31 -19.21
N LEU A 197 12.91 5.49 -18.89
CA LEU A 197 13.32 5.83 -17.54
C LEU A 197 12.10 6.18 -16.69
N THR A 198 11.81 5.37 -15.67
CA THR A 198 10.60 5.50 -14.85
C THR A 198 10.79 4.80 -13.49
N LEU A 199 9.75 4.79 -12.67
CA LEU A 199 9.64 3.90 -11.50
C LEU A 199 9.70 2.44 -11.96
N VAL A 200 10.65 1.67 -11.41
CA VAL A 200 10.83 0.25 -11.65
C VAL A 200 10.25 -0.53 -10.47
N SER A 201 9.08 -1.14 -10.69
CA SER A 201 8.23 -1.73 -9.64
C SER A 201 8.96 -2.70 -8.71
N PHE A 202 9.74 -3.64 -9.25
CA PHE A 202 10.44 -4.66 -8.45
C PHE A 202 11.61 -4.12 -7.61
N LYS A 203 12.02 -2.85 -7.79
CA LYS A 203 13.04 -2.19 -6.95
C LYS A 203 12.42 -1.48 -5.74
N ASN A 204 11.10 -1.53 -5.59
CA ASN A 204 10.36 -0.84 -4.55
C ASN A 204 9.33 -1.79 -3.94
N LEU A 205 9.54 -2.21 -2.69
CA LEU A 205 8.48 -2.88 -1.93
C LEU A 205 7.26 -1.96 -1.91
N PHE A 206 6.14 -2.37 -2.49
CA PHE A 206 4.95 -1.52 -2.60
C PHE A 206 4.29 -1.34 -1.24
N LEU A 207 3.81 -0.12 -0.93
CA LEU A 207 2.86 0.07 0.17
C LEU A 207 1.52 -0.57 -0.24
N HIS A 208 1.27 -1.82 0.12
CA HIS A 208 0.10 -2.57 -0.36
C HIS A 208 -1.05 -2.62 0.66
N HIS A 209 -1.06 -1.70 1.62
CA HIS A 209 -2.13 -1.53 2.60
C HIS A 209 -3.45 -1.10 1.93
N LYS A 210 -4.57 -1.59 2.46
CA LYS A 210 -5.92 -1.08 2.25
C LYS A 210 -6.55 -0.95 3.63
N VAL A 211 -6.16 0.09 4.34
CA VAL A 211 -6.45 0.26 5.75
C VAL A 211 -6.99 1.66 5.97
N LEU A 212 -8.17 1.76 6.58
CA LEU A 212 -8.78 2.99 7.07
C LEU A 212 -8.91 2.88 8.59
N ALA A 213 -8.34 3.82 9.33
CA ALA A 213 -8.59 3.97 10.76
C ALA A 213 -9.28 5.30 11.06
N VAL A 214 -10.28 5.27 11.94
CA VAL A 214 -11.08 6.45 12.34
C VAL A 214 -11.03 6.61 13.85
N ASP A 215 -10.63 7.81 14.29
CA ASP A 215 -10.50 8.25 15.67
C ASP A 215 -9.63 7.34 16.55
N GLY A 216 -8.71 6.58 15.94
CA GLY A 216 -7.92 5.55 16.62
C GLY A 216 -8.74 4.40 17.21
N ARG A 217 -10.03 4.31 16.86
CA ARG A 217 -11.00 3.36 17.39
C ARG A 217 -11.41 2.35 16.31
N PHE A 218 -11.98 2.83 15.22
CA PHE A 218 -12.44 1.93 14.16
C PHE A 218 -11.29 1.64 13.20
N LEU A 219 -11.20 0.39 12.75
CA LEU A 219 -10.26 -0.04 11.72
C LEU A 219 -11.05 -0.83 10.67
N ALA A 220 -10.99 -0.40 9.41
CA ALA A 220 -11.45 -1.16 8.27
C ALA A 220 -10.28 -1.61 7.42
N MET A 221 -10.19 -2.90 7.13
CA MET A 221 -9.12 -3.46 6.31
C MET A 221 -9.54 -4.73 5.58
N GLY A 222 -8.94 -5.02 4.44
CA GLY A 222 -9.25 -6.22 3.67
C GLY A 222 -8.48 -6.27 2.37
N SER A 223 -9.03 -6.98 1.38
CA SER A 223 -8.49 -7.04 0.03
C SER A 223 -8.87 -5.81 -0.82
N TYR A 224 -9.98 -5.14 -0.46
CA TYR A 224 -10.63 -4.10 -1.25
C TYR A 224 -9.76 -2.84 -1.49
N ASN A 225 -9.29 -2.68 -2.73
CA ASN A 225 -8.76 -1.41 -3.22
C ASN A 225 -9.91 -0.45 -3.51
N TRP A 226 -9.71 0.85 -3.27
CA TRP A 226 -10.69 1.87 -3.62
C TRP A 226 -10.55 2.24 -5.10
N SER A 227 -10.81 1.27 -5.97
CA SER A 227 -10.68 1.38 -7.42
C SER A 227 -11.81 0.69 -8.17
N SER A 228 -12.08 1.13 -9.40
CA SER A 228 -13.16 0.57 -10.23
C SER A 228 -13.03 -0.95 -10.44
N SER A 229 -11.80 -1.48 -10.52
CA SER A 229 -11.56 -2.93 -10.59
C SER A 229 -11.95 -3.65 -9.30
N GLY A 230 -11.64 -3.07 -8.13
CA GLY A 230 -12.01 -3.65 -6.83
C GLY A 230 -13.53 -3.66 -6.66
N GLU A 231 -14.21 -2.64 -7.18
CA GLU A 231 -15.66 -2.53 -7.12
C GLU A 231 -16.37 -3.48 -8.10
N ASN A 232 -15.94 -3.51 -9.37
CA ASN A 232 -16.76 -4.08 -10.45
C ASN A 232 -16.20 -5.37 -11.06
N LEU A 233 -14.93 -5.71 -10.81
CA LEU A 233 -14.25 -6.80 -11.51
C LEU A 233 -13.70 -7.89 -10.58
N ASN A 234 -13.55 -7.59 -9.29
CA ASN A 234 -12.99 -8.50 -8.31
C ASN A 234 -14.03 -8.90 -7.28
N LEU A 235 -13.87 -10.08 -6.68
CA LEU A 235 -14.54 -10.42 -5.42
C LEU A 235 -13.60 -10.03 -4.28
N GLU A 236 -14.07 -9.12 -3.44
CA GLU A 236 -13.29 -8.42 -2.43
C GLU A 236 -14.00 -8.49 -1.08
N ASN A 237 -13.20 -8.36 -0.02
CA ASN A 237 -13.71 -8.35 1.34
C ASN A 237 -13.21 -7.14 2.14
N LEU A 238 -13.95 -6.80 3.19
CA LEU A 238 -13.62 -5.77 4.17
C LEU A 238 -13.96 -6.26 5.58
N MET A 239 -12.99 -6.24 6.48
CA MET A 239 -13.20 -6.48 7.91
C MET A 239 -13.28 -5.16 8.65
N VAL A 240 -14.23 -5.02 9.57
CA VAL A 240 -14.35 -3.85 10.45
C VAL A 240 -14.14 -4.26 11.90
N PHE A 241 -13.21 -3.58 12.56
CA PHE A 241 -12.87 -3.75 13.97
C PHE A 241 -13.25 -2.48 14.75
N ASP A 242 -13.74 -2.68 15.98
CA ASP A 242 -13.96 -1.62 16.96
C ASP A 242 -12.98 -1.78 18.12
N GLY A 243 -12.02 -0.86 18.24
CA GLY A 243 -10.97 -0.85 19.26
C GLY A 243 -11.46 -0.67 20.70
N THR A 244 -12.76 -0.42 20.94
CA THR A 244 -13.34 -0.53 22.29
C THR A 244 -13.56 -1.98 22.73
N ASN A 245 -13.55 -2.93 21.79
CA ASN A 245 -13.55 -4.36 22.11
C ASN A 245 -12.12 -4.80 22.49
N PHE A 246 -12.01 -5.55 23.59
CA PHE A 246 -10.75 -6.04 24.14
C PHE A 246 -9.92 -6.86 23.13
N ASP A 247 -10.55 -7.73 22.35
CA ASP A 247 -9.87 -8.58 21.37
C ASP A 247 -9.45 -7.83 20.10
N HIS A 248 -10.15 -6.73 19.78
CA HIS A 248 -9.86 -5.92 18.60
C HIS A 248 -8.76 -4.88 18.85
N SER A 249 -8.69 -4.34 20.07
CA SER A 249 -7.78 -3.25 20.41
C SER A 249 -6.32 -3.53 20.02
N PRO A 250 -5.75 -4.73 20.27
CA PRO A 250 -4.39 -5.05 19.82
C PRO A 250 -4.20 -4.98 18.31
N VAL A 251 -5.20 -5.37 17.52
CA VAL A 251 -5.19 -5.30 16.05
C VAL A 251 -5.18 -3.83 15.62
N VAL A 252 -6.15 -3.04 16.09
CA VAL A 252 -6.25 -1.60 15.79
C VAL A 252 -4.95 -0.86 16.12
N LEU A 253 -4.42 -1.07 17.33
CA LEU A 253 -3.18 -0.44 17.78
C LEU A 253 -1.96 -0.91 16.97
N GLY A 254 -1.92 -2.17 16.52
CA GLY A 254 -0.86 -2.68 15.64
C GLY A 254 -0.79 -1.92 14.33
N PHE A 255 -1.92 -1.76 13.65
CA PHE A 255 -2.00 -1.01 12.40
C PHE A 255 -1.70 0.48 12.57
N LEU A 256 -2.18 1.10 13.65
CA LEU A 256 -1.86 2.50 13.94
C LEU A 256 -0.36 2.72 14.20
N ARG A 257 0.31 1.77 14.88
CA ARG A 257 1.77 1.86 15.09
C ARG A 257 2.53 1.81 13.77
N GLU A 258 2.20 0.87 12.88
CA GLU A 258 2.81 0.77 11.54
C GLU A 258 2.56 2.05 10.73
N PHE A 259 1.31 2.54 10.74
CA PHE A 259 0.96 3.80 10.07
C PHE A 259 1.81 4.96 10.59
N GLU A 260 1.92 5.13 11.91
CA GLU A 260 2.73 6.18 12.52
C GLU A 260 4.22 6.06 12.17
N GLU A 261 4.76 4.84 12.18
CA GLU A 261 6.15 4.58 11.82
C GLU A 261 6.46 5.04 10.40
N ILE A 262 5.63 4.66 9.42
CA ILE A 262 5.81 5.10 8.04
C ILE A 262 5.53 6.60 7.92
N TRP A 263 4.43 7.09 8.51
CA TRP A 263 4.00 8.48 8.41
C TRP A 263 5.08 9.44 8.89
N ARG A 264 5.69 9.18 10.06
CA ARG A 264 6.71 10.06 10.66
C ARG A 264 8.07 9.97 9.98
N SER A 265 8.32 8.90 9.22
CA SER A 265 9.62 8.65 8.59
C SER A 265 9.84 9.51 7.35
N ARG A 266 10.10 10.80 7.54
CA ARG A 266 10.41 11.73 6.45
C ARG A 266 11.72 11.37 5.76
N ARG A 267 11.71 11.46 4.44
CA ARG A 267 12.92 11.33 3.62
C ARG A 267 13.99 12.36 4.06
N PRO A 268 15.26 11.95 4.28
CA PRO A 268 16.30 12.90 4.68
C PRO A 268 16.56 14.04 3.69
N THR A 269 16.74 15.24 4.24
CA THR A 269 17.07 16.47 3.51
C THR A 269 18.55 16.57 3.14
N ASN A 270 19.43 15.91 3.89
CA ASN A 270 20.87 15.83 3.62
C ASN A 270 21.24 14.47 2.99
N PRO A 271 22.37 14.39 2.25
CA PRO A 271 22.94 13.11 1.83
C PRO A 271 23.22 12.20 3.03
N VAL A 272 22.91 10.91 2.87
CA VAL A 272 23.15 9.90 3.91
C VAL A 272 24.56 9.33 3.81
N SER A 273 25.12 8.93 4.96
CA SER A 273 26.44 8.28 5.06
C SER A 273 26.37 6.75 5.02
N SER A 274 25.16 6.19 5.01
CA SER A 274 24.88 4.77 4.87
C SER A 274 23.54 4.57 4.15
N PRO A 275 23.34 3.45 3.43
CA PRO A 275 22.07 3.16 2.79
C PRO A 275 20.93 3.02 3.79
N LEU A 276 19.75 3.56 3.48
CA LEU A 276 18.53 3.49 4.29
C LEU A 276 17.76 2.18 4.09
N LYS A 277 18.44 1.05 4.27
CA LYS A 277 17.86 -0.29 4.08
C LYS A 277 16.78 -0.58 5.12
N GLY A 278 15.59 -0.96 4.67
CA GLY A 278 14.48 -1.31 5.55
C GLY A 278 13.88 -0.13 6.33
N ILE A 279 14.40 1.09 6.16
CA ILE A 279 13.90 2.28 6.87
C ILE A 279 12.82 2.92 6.00
N PRO A 280 11.56 3.03 6.46
CA PRO A 280 10.51 3.69 5.67
C PRO A 280 10.90 5.14 5.38
N GLN A 281 10.40 5.68 4.27
CA GLN A 281 10.64 7.06 3.88
C GLN A 281 9.37 7.62 3.26
N THR A 282 9.03 8.86 3.59
CA THR A 282 7.87 9.57 3.03
C THR A 282 8.24 10.96 2.53
N VAL A 283 7.50 11.41 1.52
CA VAL A 283 7.56 12.75 0.95
C VAL A 283 6.15 13.31 0.78
N THR A 284 6.01 14.63 0.74
CA THR A 284 4.77 15.27 0.26
C THR A 284 4.66 15.16 -1.26
N GLY A 285 3.48 15.32 -1.86
CA GLY A 285 3.33 15.28 -3.32
C GLY A 285 4.21 16.28 -4.08
N PRO A 286 4.20 17.59 -3.73
CA PRO A 286 5.07 18.58 -4.38
C PRO A 286 6.56 18.25 -4.25
N GLU A 287 7.00 17.81 -3.06
CA GLU A 287 8.38 17.36 -2.82
C GLU A 287 8.72 16.16 -3.71
N GLY A 288 7.88 15.13 -3.71
CA GLY A 288 8.08 13.89 -4.45
C GLY A 288 8.14 14.12 -5.96
N ARG A 289 7.21 14.89 -6.52
CA ARG A 289 7.22 15.22 -7.97
C ARG A 289 8.47 15.99 -8.37
N GLY A 290 8.91 16.94 -7.53
CA GLY A 290 10.17 17.66 -7.73
C GLY A 290 11.40 16.74 -7.67
N LEU A 291 11.44 15.80 -6.71
CA LEU A 291 12.51 14.81 -6.60
C LEU A 291 12.53 13.86 -7.80
N LYS A 292 11.37 13.33 -8.20
CA LYS A 292 11.19 12.45 -9.38
C LYS A 292 11.77 13.12 -10.62
N SER A 293 11.38 14.36 -10.91
CA SER A 293 11.89 15.12 -12.05
C SER A 293 13.43 15.26 -12.04
N LYS A 294 14.01 15.59 -10.87
CA LYS A 294 15.48 15.71 -10.72
C LYS A 294 16.19 14.37 -10.92
N ILE A 295 15.68 13.30 -10.33
CA ILE A 295 16.27 11.96 -10.45
C ILE A 295 16.23 11.49 -11.91
N LEU A 296 15.08 11.61 -12.57
CA LEU A 296 14.94 11.24 -13.98
C LEU A 296 15.87 12.07 -14.87
N LYS A 297 16.02 13.37 -14.61
CA LYS A 297 16.97 14.22 -15.34
C LYS A 297 18.42 13.76 -15.15
N VAL A 298 18.83 13.42 -13.92
CA VAL A 298 20.21 12.97 -13.63
C VAL A 298 20.49 11.60 -14.23
N LEU A 299 19.54 10.68 -14.15
CA LEU A 299 19.66 9.32 -14.70
C LEU A 299 19.44 9.26 -16.22
N GLY A 300 19.00 10.36 -16.85
CA GLY A 300 18.92 10.48 -18.30
C GLY A 300 20.29 10.47 -19.01
N ASP A 301 21.39 10.76 -18.30
CA ASP A 301 22.74 10.50 -18.80
C ASP A 301 23.09 9.02 -18.58
N GLU A 302 23.30 8.30 -19.67
CA GLU A 302 23.61 6.87 -19.69
C GLU A 302 24.76 6.49 -18.75
N ARG A 303 25.78 7.35 -18.63
CA ARG A 303 26.93 7.07 -17.75
C ARG A 303 26.55 7.12 -16.28
N ASN A 304 25.62 8.00 -15.90
CA ASN A 304 25.10 8.03 -14.53
C ASN A 304 24.21 6.81 -14.26
N LEU A 305 23.35 6.44 -15.22
CA LEU A 305 22.52 5.26 -15.11
C LEU A 305 23.36 4.00 -14.95
N ARG A 306 24.37 3.79 -15.78
CA ARG A 306 25.30 2.65 -15.70
C ARG A 306 26.05 2.60 -14.37
N LEU A 307 26.42 3.76 -13.82
CA LEU A 307 27.06 3.84 -12.52
C LEU A 307 26.11 3.39 -11.39
N VAL A 308 24.86 3.84 -11.41
CA VAL A 308 23.85 3.41 -10.42
C VAL A 308 23.53 1.92 -10.57
N GLN A 309 23.46 1.40 -11.79
CA GLN A 309 23.24 -0.02 -12.08
C GLN A 309 24.40 -0.90 -11.60
N ALA A 310 25.65 -0.43 -11.72
CA ALA A 310 26.81 -1.14 -11.16
C ALA A 310 26.75 -1.29 -9.63
N LEU A 311 25.91 -0.49 -8.95
CA LEU A 311 25.69 -0.49 -7.51
C LEU A 311 24.35 -1.10 -7.09
N ASP A 312 23.62 -1.76 -8.00
CA ASP A 312 22.37 -2.47 -7.70
C ASP A 312 22.59 -3.62 -6.69
N ARG A 313 21.49 -4.11 -6.10
CA ARG A 313 21.47 -5.27 -5.16
C ARG A 313 22.41 -5.11 -3.96
N GLY A 314 22.60 -3.89 -3.50
CA GLY A 314 23.41 -3.60 -2.31
C GLY A 314 24.92 -3.77 -2.51
N ALA A 315 25.38 -3.72 -3.77
CA ALA A 315 26.80 -3.73 -4.08
C ALA A 315 27.54 -2.53 -3.46
N PHE A 316 28.82 -2.74 -3.16
CA PHE A 316 29.74 -1.74 -2.66
C PHE A 316 30.99 -1.75 -3.55
N LEU A 317 31.28 -0.62 -4.19
CA LEU A 317 32.45 -0.48 -5.06
C LEU A 317 33.21 0.81 -4.71
N THR A 318 34.53 0.73 -4.73
CA THR A 318 35.42 1.88 -4.62
C THR A 318 35.41 2.71 -5.91
N SER A 319 35.97 3.91 -5.85
CA SER A 319 36.13 4.73 -7.06
C SER A 319 37.00 4.06 -8.13
N GLU A 320 37.98 3.26 -7.74
CA GLU A 320 38.87 2.57 -8.69
C GLU A 320 38.13 1.43 -9.39
N GLU A 321 37.40 0.61 -8.64
CA GLU A 321 36.59 -0.50 -9.17
C GLU A 321 35.51 0.02 -10.14
N LEU A 322 34.80 1.10 -9.77
CA LEU A 322 33.83 1.75 -10.66
C LEU A 322 34.48 2.29 -11.94
N GLY A 323 35.64 2.95 -11.82
CA GLY A 323 36.37 3.49 -12.97
C GLY A 323 36.79 2.40 -13.95
N LYS A 324 37.34 1.30 -13.42
CA LYS A 324 37.75 0.13 -14.21
C LYS A 324 36.55 -0.55 -14.89
N GLN A 325 35.47 -0.78 -14.15
CA GLN A 325 34.28 -1.47 -14.68
C GLN A 325 33.55 -0.65 -15.74
N LEU A 326 33.49 0.67 -15.59
CA LEU A 326 32.74 1.56 -16.48
C LEU A 326 33.60 2.21 -17.57
N GLY A 327 34.92 2.04 -17.54
CA GLY A 327 35.85 2.67 -18.48
C GLY A 327 35.89 4.21 -18.36
N LEU A 328 35.58 4.75 -17.18
CA LEU A 328 35.50 6.20 -16.94
C LEU A 328 36.81 6.76 -16.38
N LYS A 329 37.23 7.92 -16.87
CA LYS A 329 38.40 8.65 -16.34
C LYS A 329 38.14 9.08 -14.89
N PRO A 330 39.16 9.12 -14.00
CA PRO A 330 38.96 9.48 -12.60
C PRO A 330 38.31 10.85 -12.35
N SER A 331 38.61 11.86 -13.18
CA SER A 331 38.00 13.20 -13.08
C SER A 331 36.51 13.18 -13.39
N GLU A 332 36.11 12.49 -14.47
CA GLU A 332 34.71 12.32 -14.85
C GLU A 332 33.94 11.53 -13.79
N LEU A 333 34.53 10.43 -13.30
CA LEU A 333 33.91 9.61 -12.28
C LEU A 333 33.63 10.41 -11.00
N ARG A 334 34.61 11.21 -10.52
CA ARG A 334 34.42 12.09 -9.35
C ARG A 334 33.27 13.08 -9.54
N LEU A 335 33.20 13.71 -10.72
CA LEU A 335 32.13 14.66 -11.04
C LEU A 335 30.75 14.00 -10.97
N ARG A 336 30.61 12.82 -11.61
CA ARG A 336 29.34 12.07 -11.66
C ARG A 336 28.91 11.55 -10.29
N ILE A 337 29.82 10.97 -9.54
CA ILE A 337 29.56 10.51 -8.17
C ILE A 337 29.12 11.70 -7.31
N GLY A 338 29.79 12.85 -7.40
CA GLY A 338 29.39 14.05 -6.68
C GLY A 338 27.96 14.50 -7.02
N MET A 339 27.58 14.46 -8.30
CA MET A 339 26.22 14.76 -8.73
C MET A 339 25.20 13.74 -8.21
N LEU A 340 25.50 12.45 -8.24
CA LEU A 340 24.62 11.39 -7.74
C LEU A 340 24.43 11.46 -6.21
N ILE A 341 25.49 11.76 -5.46
CA ILE A 341 25.43 11.97 -4.00
C ILE A 341 24.64 13.24 -3.67
N LYS A 342 24.86 14.33 -4.39
CA LYS A 342 24.10 15.59 -4.21
C LYS A 342 22.60 15.38 -4.41
N ASN A 343 22.22 14.51 -5.35
CA ASN A 343 20.83 14.12 -5.58
C ASN A 343 20.36 12.94 -4.72
N LYS A 344 21.21 12.45 -3.79
CA LYS A 344 20.91 11.37 -2.85
C LYS A 344 20.44 10.10 -3.55
N ILE A 345 21.08 9.78 -4.67
CA ILE A 345 20.90 8.51 -5.39
C ILE A 345 21.96 7.51 -4.92
N LEU A 346 23.14 8.03 -4.52
CA LEU A 346 24.22 7.26 -3.93
C LEU A 346 24.62 7.84 -2.59
N CYS A 347 25.25 7.00 -1.77
CA CYS A 347 25.94 7.40 -0.55
C CYS A 347 27.39 6.94 -0.59
N LYS A 348 28.26 7.73 0.08
CA LYS A 348 29.66 7.36 0.31
C LYS A 348 29.72 6.60 1.63
N VAL A 349 30.26 5.38 1.59
CA VAL A 349 30.29 4.45 2.72
C VAL A 349 31.72 4.06 3.04
N LYS A 350 32.04 3.93 4.32
CA LYS A 350 33.30 3.36 4.81
C LYS A 350 33.04 1.93 5.32
N LYS A 351 33.77 0.95 4.79
CA LYS A 351 33.73 -0.46 5.23
C LYS A 351 35.17 -0.88 5.57
N GLY A 352 35.48 -0.96 6.86
CA GLY A 352 36.86 -1.12 7.33
C GLY A 352 37.74 0.04 6.85
N GLU A 353 38.83 -0.28 6.16
CA GLU A 353 39.74 0.72 5.58
C GLU A 353 39.30 1.21 4.19
N ARG A 354 38.33 0.53 3.55
CA ARG A 354 37.88 0.87 2.20
C ARG A 354 36.81 1.95 2.22
N ILE A 355 36.96 2.93 1.34
CA ILE A 355 35.96 3.95 1.05
C ILE A 355 35.36 3.66 -0.33
N GLY A 356 34.04 3.51 -0.37
CA GLY A 356 33.33 3.23 -1.60
C GLY A 356 31.94 3.86 -1.62
N TYR A 357 31.13 3.38 -2.56
CA TYR A 357 29.82 3.94 -2.84
C TYR A 357 28.78 2.83 -2.89
N MET A 358 27.57 3.17 -2.51
CA MET A 358 26.39 2.30 -2.56
C MET A 358 25.19 3.13 -2.98
N GLN A 359 24.12 2.47 -3.43
CA GLN A 359 22.81 3.11 -3.52
C GLN A 359 22.36 3.63 -2.15
N SER A 360 21.61 4.73 -2.15
CA SER A 360 21.22 5.44 -0.92
C SER A 360 20.07 4.81 -0.17
N ASP A 361 19.18 4.08 -0.85
CA ASP A 361 18.02 3.43 -0.24
C ASP A 361 17.60 2.15 -0.97
#